data_AF-A0A967UJT7-F1
#
_entry.id   AF-A0A967UJT7-F1
#
_cell.length_a   1.000
_cell.length_b   1.000
_cell.length_c   1.000
_cell.angle_alpha   90.00
_cell.angle_beta   90.00
_cell.angle_gamma   90.00
#
_symmetry.space_group_name_H-M   'P 1'
#
loop_
_entity.id
_entity.type
_entity.pdbx_description
1 polymer ?
#
loop_
_entity_poly.entity_id
_entity_poly.type
_entity_poly.pdbx_seq_one_letter_code
_entity_poly.pdbx_strand_id
1 'polypeptide(L)'
;IPEDAGVGLTNQQTIAVNPNTLAATRPGVFAAGDSVSGTAFVIEAVASGHDAAHSIIRYLEGEALEPAPKPELPVVNLSQREIEERIARG
;
A
#
# COMPACT_ATOMS: atom_id res chain seq x y z
N ILE A 1 -11.32 18.03 -5.26
CA ILE A 1 -12.36 16.98 -5.15
C ILE A 1 -13.66 17.68 -4.78
N PRO A 2 -14.77 17.48 -5.52
CA PRO A 2 -16.05 18.13 -5.22
C PRO A 2 -16.56 17.82 -3.81
N GLU A 3 -17.27 18.76 -3.17
CA GLU A 3 -17.82 18.57 -1.82
C GLU A 3 -18.90 17.48 -1.75
N ASP A 4 -19.62 17.28 -2.86
CA ASP A 4 -20.67 16.26 -3.01
C ASP A 4 -20.13 14.86 -3.36
N ALA A 5 -18.80 14.69 -3.45
CA ALA A 5 -18.18 13.41 -3.74
C ALA A 5 -18.44 12.36 -2.64
N GLY A 6 -18.83 12.77 -1.44
CA GLY A 6 -19.22 11.88 -0.34
C GLY A 6 -18.07 11.09 0.29
N VAL A 7 -16.82 11.51 0.09
CA VAL A 7 -15.62 10.95 0.71
C VAL A 7 -14.95 12.00 1.60
N GLY A 8 -14.34 11.55 2.69
CA GLY A 8 -13.57 12.42 3.58
C GLY A 8 -12.29 12.90 2.90
N LEU A 9 -11.85 14.10 3.28
CA LEU A 9 -10.59 14.68 2.82
C LEU A 9 -9.63 14.87 3.99
N THR A 10 -8.34 14.77 3.71
CA THR A 10 -7.28 15.13 4.65
C THR A 10 -7.09 16.66 4.66
N ASN A 11 -6.28 17.17 5.60
CA ASN A 11 -5.89 18.58 5.61
C ASN A 11 -5.07 18.99 4.36
N GLN A 12 -4.53 18.02 3.62
CA GLN A 12 -3.80 18.24 2.36
C GLN A 12 -4.71 18.22 1.14
N GLN A 13 -6.03 18.18 1.32
CA GLN A 13 -7.03 18.08 0.25
C GLN A 13 -6.91 16.81 -0.61
N THR A 14 -6.32 15.75 -0.07
CA THR A 14 -6.32 14.39 -0.64
C THR A 14 -7.47 13.55 -0.04
N ILE A 15 -7.82 12.43 -0.67
CA ILE A 15 -8.84 11.51 -0.18
C ILE A 15 -8.33 10.83 1.10
N ALA A 16 -9.12 10.93 2.18
CA ALA A 16 -8.84 10.23 3.41
C ALA A 16 -9.16 8.73 3.26
N VAL A 17 -8.17 7.88 3.53
CA VAL A 17 -8.29 6.43 3.42
C VAL A 17 -7.74 5.73 4.67
N ASN A 18 -8.16 4.48 4.89
CA ASN A 18 -7.45 3.57 5.78
C ASN A 18 -6.10 3.20 5.15
N PRO A 19 -4.95 3.37 5.83
CA PRO A 19 -3.63 3.15 5.25
C PRO A 19 -3.32 1.68 4.90
N ASN A 20 -3.99 0.70 5.51
CA ASN A 20 -3.77 -0.72 5.25
C ASN A 20 -4.60 -1.26 4.08
N THR A 21 -5.74 -0.63 3.80
CA THR A 21 -6.74 -1.16 2.86
C THR A 21 -7.10 -0.19 1.73
N LEU A 22 -6.64 1.06 1.83
CA LEU A 22 -6.93 2.15 0.90
C LEU A 22 -8.44 2.41 0.69
N ALA A 23 -9.29 1.89 1.59
CA ALA A 23 -10.71 2.17 1.63
C ALA A 23 -10.93 3.61 2.09
N ALA A 24 -11.71 4.36 1.31
CA ALA A 24 -12.14 5.69 1.68
C ALA A 24 -13.25 5.64 2.74
N THR A 25 -13.64 6.79 3.27
CA THR A 25 -14.70 6.88 4.28
C THR A 25 -16.08 6.43 3.77
N ARG A 26 -16.29 6.43 2.43
CA ARG A 26 -17.51 5.93 1.82
C ARG A 26 -17.37 4.43 1.52
N PRO A 27 -18.29 3.58 2.01
CA PRO A 27 -18.27 2.15 1.70
C PRO A 27 -18.22 1.88 0.20
N GLY A 28 -17.36 0.95 -0.22
CA GLY A 28 -17.17 0.57 -1.62
C GLY A 28 -16.34 1.55 -2.45
N VAL A 29 -15.81 2.63 -1.86
CA VAL A 29 -14.88 3.55 -2.52
C VAL A 29 -13.47 3.33 -2.00
N PHE A 30 -12.52 3.32 -2.94
CA PHE A 30 -11.10 3.15 -2.69
C PHE A 30 -10.33 4.24 -3.45
N ALA A 31 -9.17 4.64 -2.95
CA ALA A 31 -8.31 5.63 -3.59
C ALA A 31 -6.84 5.26 -3.43
N ALA A 32 -6.02 5.59 -4.42
CA ALA A 32 -4.59 5.28 -4.45
C ALA A 32 -3.78 6.36 -5.19
N GLY A 33 -2.46 6.25 -5.13
CA GLY A 33 -1.52 7.19 -5.76
C GLY A 33 -1.68 8.62 -5.25
N ASP A 34 -1.45 9.59 -6.14
CA ASP A 34 -1.42 11.02 -5.79
C ASP A 34 -2.73 11.54 -5.16
N SER A 35 -3.85 10.87 -5.44
CA SER A 35 -5.14 11.21 -4.83
C SER A 35 -5.19 10.99 -3.31
N VAL A 36 -4.24 10.22 -2.76
CA VAL A 36 -4.10 9.91 -1.33
C VAL A 36 -2.85 10.55 -0.75
N SER A 37 -1.70 10.36 -1.38
CA SER A 37 -0.39 10.80 -0.87
C SER A 37 -0.02 12.24 -1.24
N GLY A 38 -0.73 12.87 -2.19
CA GLY A 38 -0.18 14.00 -2.94
C GLY A 38 0.92 13.52 -3.89
N THR A 39 1.68 14.45 -4.48
CA THR A 39 2.73 14.14 -5.46
C THR A 39 3.67 13.04 -4.99
N ALA A 40 3.59 11.85 -5.59
CA ALA A 40 4.42 10.69 -5.27
C ALA A 40 5.30 10.28 -6.45
N PHE A 41 6.26 9.37 -6.20
CA PHE A 41 6.97 8.73 -7.29
C PHE A 41 6.05 7.78 -8.05
N VAL A 42 6.25 7.64 -9.37
CA VAL A 42 5.44 6.74 -10.21
C VAL A 42 5.45 5.30 -9.67
N ILE A 43 6.58 4.83 -9.14
CA ILE A 43 6.68 3.48 -8.56
C ILE A 43 5.78 3.30 -7.33
N GLU A 44 5.60 4.34 -6.52
CA GLU A 44 4.74 4.32 -5.31
C GLU A 44 3.27 4.37 -5.71
N ALA A 45 2.93 5.18 -6.72
CA ALA A 45 1.58 5.22 -7.29
C ALA A 45 1.18 3.85 -7.89
N VAL A 46 2.10 3.18 -8.58
CA VAL A 46 1.87 1.82 -9.10
C VAL A 46 1.73 0.80 -7.98
N ALA A 47 2.58 0.85 -6.96
CA ALA A 47 2.49 -0.06 -5.81
C ALA A 47 1.16 0.10 -5.08
N SER A 48 0.78 1.32 -4.70
CA SER A 48 -0.50 1.60 -4.03
C SER A 48 -1.71 1.25 -4.89
N GLY A 49 -1.61 1.35 -6.22
CA GLY A 49 -2.65 0.87 -7.14
C GLY A 49 -2.91 -0.64 -7.01
N HIS A 50 -1.86 -1.45 -6.89
CA HIS A 50 -2.01 -2.89 -6.66
C HIS A 50 -2.63 -3.19 -5.30
N ASP A 51 -2.21 -2.47 -4.24
CA ASP A 51 -2.76 -2.65 -2.91
C ASP A 51 -4.27 -2.34 -2.88
N ALA A 52 -4.69 -1.22 -3.51
CA ALA A 52 -6.10 -0.87 -3.61
C ALA A 52 -6.90 -1.92 -4.41
N ALA A 53 -6.33 -2.46 -5.49
CA ALA A 53 -6.98 -3.52 -6.27
C ALA A 53 -7.24 -4.78 -5.43
N HIS A 54 -6.29 -5.20 -4.58
CA HIS A 54 -6.52 -6.32 -3.67
C HIS A 54 -7.63 -6.04 -2.67
N SER A 55 -7.71 -4.84 -2.11
CA SER A 55 -8.79 -4.47 -1.19
C SER A 55 -10.14 -4.37 -1.88
N ILE A 56 -10.20 -3.92 -3.14
CA ILE A 56 -11.41 -3.95 -3.96
C ILE A 56 -11.88 -5.39 -4.19
N ILE A 57 -10.97 -6.31 -4.53
CA ILE A 57 -11.30 -7.73 -4.73
C ILE A 57 -11.91 -8.32 -3.45
N ARG A 58 -11.23 -8.15 -2.30
CA ARG A 58 -11.74 -8.58 -0.98
C ARG A 58 -13.13 -8.02 -0.68
N TYR A 59 -13.35 -6.73 -0.97
CA TYR A 59 -14.64 -6.08 -0.78
C TYR A 59 -15.75 -6.73 -1.60
N LEU A 60 -15.47 -7.00 -2.88
CA LEU A 60 -16.44 -7.62 -3.80
C LEU A 60 -16.72 -9.08 -3.44
N GLU A 61 -15.73 -9.79 -2.89
CA GLU A 61 -15.85 -11.18 -2.44
C GLU A 61 -16.48 -11.31 -1.04
N GLY A 62 -16.70 -10.20 -0.33
CA GLY A 62 -17.23 -10.20 1.03
C GLY A 62 -16.21 -10.68 2.08
N GLU A 63 -14.93 -10.63 1.74
CA GLU A 63 -13.84 -10.98 2.64
C GLU A 63 -13.49 -9.84 3.60
N ALA A 64 -12.69 -10.15 4.64
CA ALA A 64 -12.11 -9.14 5.50
C ALA A 64 -11.15 -8.24 4.69
N LEU A 65 -11.39 -6.92 4.76
CA LEU A 65 -10.59 -5.91 4.05
C LEU A 65 -9.14 -5.86 4.52
N GLU A 66 -8.92 -5.94 5.84
CA GLU A 66 -7.58 -5.96 6.42
C GLU A 66 -6.85 -7.23 5.99
N PRO A 67 -5.70 -7.12 5.32
CA PRO A 67 -4.93 -8.29 4.92
C PRO A 67 -4.33 -8.99 6.15
N ALA A 68 -4.12 -10.30 6.03
CA ALA A 68 -3.36 -11.03 7.04
C ALA A 68 -1.93 -10.45 7.15
N PRO A 69 -1.32 -10.48 8.35
CA PRO A 69 0.07 -10.07 8.52
C PRO A 69 0.98 -10.79 7.52
N LYS A 70 1.92 -10.04 6.92
CA LYS A 70 2.93 -10.65 6.04
C LYS A 70 3.73 -11.70 6.84
N PRO A 71 4.00 -12.88 6.28
CA PRO A 71 4.82 -13.86 6.96
C PRO A 71 6.23 -13.31 7.17
N GLU A 72 6.86 -13.67 8.29
CA GLU A 72 8.28 -13.40 8.49
C GLU A 72 9.08 -14.19 7.46
N LEU A 73 9.77 -13.47 6.57
CA LEU A 73 10.63 -14.09 5.58
C LEU A 73 11.93 -14.54 6.26
N PRO A 74 12.46 -15.74 5.94
CA PRO A 74 13.72 -16.18 6.49
C PRO A 74 14.84 -15.22 6.05
N VAL A 75 15.41 -14.50 7.02
CA VAL A 75 16.59 -13.67 6.78
C VAL A 75 17.84 -14.53 6.91
N VAL A 76 18.65 -14.55 5.85
CA VAL A 76 19.97 -15.19 5.89
C VAL A 76 20.92 -14.23 6.59
N ASN A 77 21.40 -14.59 7.78
CA ASN A 77 22.51 -13.91 8.43
C ASN A 77 23.81 -14.43 7.81
N LEU A 78 24.44 -13.63 6.95
CA LEU A 78 25.78 -13.95 6.45
C LEU A 78 26.80 -13.63 7.55
N SER A 79 27.69 -14.58 7.82
CA SER A 79 28.87 -14.32 8.63
C SER A 79 29.81 -13.34 7.92
N GLN A 80 30.63 -12.61 8.69
CA GLN A 80 31.68 -11.72 8.14
C GLN A 80 32.56 -12.47 7.12
N ARG A 81 32.89 -13.73 7.42
CA ARG A 81 33.65 -14.60 6.54
C ARG A 81 32.96 -14.85 5.19
N GLU A 82 31.66 -15.13 5.17
CA GLU A 82 30.93 -15.37 3.92
C GLU A 82 30.79 -14.10 3.08
N ILE A 83 30.71 -12.93 3.72
CA ILE A 83 30.72 -11.62 3.06
C ILE A 83 32.09 -11.40 2.40
N GLU A 84 33.17 -11.59 3.16
CA GLU A 84 34.55 -11.46 2.67
C GLU A 84 34.82 -12.43 1.50
N GLU A 85 34.40 -13.68 1.61
CA GLU A 85 34.55 -14.68 0.55
C GLU A 85 33.74 -14.38 -0.71
N ARG A 86 32.60 -13.68 -0.60
CA ARG A 86 31.81 -13.22 -1.76
C ARG A 86 32.41 -11.99 -2.42
N ILE A 87 32.96 -11.07 -1.63
CA ILE A 87 33.69 -9.89 -2.13
C ILE A 87 34.96 -10.33 -2.86
N ALA A 88 35.70 -11.30 -2.31
CA ALA A 88 36.91 -11.83 -2.92
C ALA A 88 36.66 -12.66 -4.19
N ARG A 89 35.43 -13.16 -4.38
CA ARG A 89 34.97 -13.87 -5.60
C ARG A 89 34.34 -12.95 -6.65
N GLY A 90 34.27 -11.64 -6.38
CA GLY A 90 33.80 -10.61 -7.31
C GLY A 90 34.71 -10.43 -8.51
#